data_AF-A0A257AG00-F1
#
_entry.id   AF-A0A257AG00-F1
#
_cell.length_a   1.000
_cell.length_b   1.000
_cell.length_c   1.000
_cell.angle_alpha   90.00
_cell.angle_beta   90.00
_cell.angle_gamma   90.00
#
_symmetry.space_group_name_H-M   'P 1'
#
loop_
_entity.id
_entity.type
_entity.pdbx_description
1 polymer ?
#
loop_
_entity_poly.entity_id
_entity_poly.type
_entity_poly.pdbx_seq_one_letter_code
_entity_poly.pdbx_strand_id
1 'polypeptide(L)'
;MEPIGEVSFNPMEERGAVVIIDDHTRDTPVKKVLDLMKPREILQFHNPRKVVYIGETSFGTPIYLNESLLGRRIIGIGSIRPHNIFGWSGGSKIVLPGLASLETIEKNHQLVEDKSRIFELSSPSRLDSEESLSILIEEFGSEFFLVNFSQKWREW
;
A
#
# COMPACT_ATOMS: atom_id res chain seq x y z
N MET A 1 -3.70 16.10 -19.35
CA MET A 1 -3.64 16.22 -17.87
C MET A 1 -2.26 16.77 -17.61
N GLU A 2 -2.13 18.02 -17.18
CA GLU A 2 -0.81 18.61 -16.92
C GLU A 2 -0.18 17.94 -15.67
N PRO A 3 1.15 17.73 -15.62
CA PRO A 3 1.79 17.18 -14.43
C PRO A 3 1.60 18.17 -13.28
N ILE A 4 1.03 17.69 -12.18
CA ILE A 4 0.95 18.45 -10.93
C ILE A 4 2.39 18.66 -10.46
N GLY A 5 2.80 19.92 -10.34
CA GLY A 5 4.19 20.35 -10.22
C GLY A 5 5.01 19.65 -9.13
N GLU A 6 6.34 19.66 -9.31
CA GLU A 6 7.32 19.15 -8.35
C GLU A 6 7.00 19.65 -6.94
N VAL A 7 6.62 18.73 -6.06
CA VAL A 7 6.37 19.02 -4.65
C VAL A 7 7.73 19.18 -3.97
N SER A 8 8.05 20.41 -3.55
CA SER A 8 9.24 20.67 -2.73
C SER A 8 9.07 20.01 -1.36
N PHE A 9 9.94 19.06 -1.05
CA PHE A 9 9.89 18.25 0.16
C PHE A 9 10.86 18.81 1.23
N ASN A 10 10.33 19.16 2.41
CA ASN A 10 11.15 19.63 3.55
C ASN A 10 11.22 18.56 4.67
N PRO A 11 12.35 17.86 4.90
CA PRO A 11 12.41 16.63 5.69
C PRO A 11 12.28 16.74 7.23
N MET A 12 12.14 17.92 7.84
CA MET A 12 12.58 18.14 9.23
C MET A 12 11.55 18.58 10.30
N GLU A 13 10.23 18.58 10.06
CA GLU A 13 9.25 18.78 11.15
C GLU A 13 8.76 17.44 11.73
N GLU A 14 8.33 17.42 13.01
CA GLU A 14 7.85 16.23 13.72
C GLU A 14 6.67 15.57 12.98
N ARG A 15 6.99 14.64 12.08
CA ARG A 15 5.98 13.97 11.26
C ARG A 15 5.34 12.87 12.09
N GLY A 16 4.10 13.12 12.51
CA GLY A 16 3.25 12.12 13.15
C GLY A 16 3.14 10.83 12.32
N ALA A 17 2.67 9.75 12.94
CA ALA A 17 2.47 8.48 12.24
C ALA A 17 1.18 8.49 11.39
N VAL A 18 1.22 7.78 10.27
CA VAL A 18 0.06 7.47 9.43
C VAL A 18 -0.30 6.02 9.65
N VAL A 19 -1.54 5.76 10.09
CA VAL A 19 -2.04 4.39 10.24
C VAL A 19 -2.91 4.05 9.03
N ILE A 20 -2.53 3.02 8.28
CA ILE A 20 -3.28 2.50 7.14
C ILE A 20 -3.94 1.20 7.56
N ILE A 21 -5.25 1.08 7.36
CA ILE A 21 -6.01 -0.10 7.76
C ILE A 21 -6.64 -0.75 6.52
N ASP A 22 -6.02 -1.83 6.05
CA ASP A 22 -6.54 -2.68 4.98
C ASP A 22 -7.52 -3.72 5.55
N ASP A 23 -8.40 -4.28 4.71
CA ASP A 23 -9.32 -5.36 5.10
C ASP A 23 -10.35 -5.03 6.20
N HIS A 24 -10.59 -3.75 6.48
CA HIS A 24 -11.52 -3.30 7.52
C HIS A 24 -13.01 -3.48 7.17
N THR A 25 -13.33 -3.75 5.90
CA THR A 25 -14.72 -3.94 5.43
C THR A 25 -15.26 -5.35 5.72
N ARG A 26 -14.40 -6.28 6.11
CA ARG A 26 -14.76 -7.67 6.42
C ARG A 26 -14.80 -7.90 7.93
N ASP A 27 -15.44 -8.99 8.35
CA ASP A 27 -15.43 -9.40 9.75
C ASP A 27 -14.09 -10.09 10.07
N THR A 28 -13.10 -9.27 10.43
CA THR A 28 -11.72 -9.69 10.72
C THR A 28 -11.21 -9.00 11.98
N PRO A 29 -10.13 -9.50 12.61
CA PRO A 29 -9.47 -8.80 13.72
C PRO A 29 -9.12 -7.34 13.39
N VAL A 30 -8.82 -7.05 12.12
CA VAL A 30 -8.50 -5.69 11.67
C VAL A 30 -9.67 -4.71 11.88
N LYS A 31 -10.91 -5.14 11.67
CA LYS A 31 -12.10 -4.31 11.94
C LYS A 31 -12.20 -3.95 13.42
N LYS A 32 -11.90 -4.90 14.32
CA LYS A 32 -11.88 -4.64 15.78
C LYS A 32 -10.79 -3.64 16.16
N VAL A 33 -9.61 -3.75 15.55
CA VAL A 33 -8.52 -2.78 15.75
C VAL A 33 -8.94 -1.38 15.30
N LEU A 34 -9.58 -1.26 14.13
CA LEU A 34 -10.11 0.03 13.65
C LEU A 34 -11.09 0.66 14.66
N ASP A 35 -11.99 -0.14 15.22
CA ASP A 35 -12.98 0.37 16.19
C ASP A 35 -12.34 0.80 17.51
N LEU A 36 -11.25 0.14 17.95
CA LEU A 36 -10.46 0.53 19.13
C LEU A 36 -9.63 1.81 18.91
N MET A 37 -9.26 2.12 17.66
CA MET A 37 -8.41 3.28 17.36
C MET A 37 -9.19 4.60 17.23
N LYS A 38 -10.52 4.56 17.07
CA LYS A 38 -11.36 5.77 17.06
C LYS A 38 -11.41 6.40 18.47
N PRO A 39 -11.21 7.72 18.66
CA PRO A 39 -11.35 8.81 17.68
C PRO A 39 -10.01 9.46 17.26
N ARG A 40 -8.86 8.78 17.39
CA ARG A 40 -7.56 9.37 17.03
C ARG A 40 -7.51 9.69 15.53
N GLU A 41 -6.69 10.66 15.12
CA GLU A 41 -6.45 11.03 13.70
C GLU A 41 -5.89 9.84 12.92
N ILE A 42 -6.76 8.92 12.56
CA ILE A 42 -6.49 7.83 11.63
C ILE A 42 -6.66 8.44 10.25
N LEU A 43 -5.55 8.52 9.52
CA LEU A 43 -5.58 8.90 8.11
C LEU A 43 -6.42 7.88 7.35
N GLN A 44 -7.63 8.32 7.05
CA GLN A 44 -8.69 7.51 6.51
C GLN A 44 -8.53 7.36 5.00
N PHE A 45 -8.52 6.10 4.59
CA PHE A 45 -9.04 5.56 3.33
C PHE A 45 -8.29 5.86 2.04
N HIS A 46 -8.47 4.93 1.09
CA HIS A 46 -8.17 5.05 -0.32
C HIS A 46 -8.76 6.35 -0.88
N ASN A 47 -8.02 7.46 -0.77
CA ASN A 47 -8.36 8.73 -1.41
C ASN A 47 -7.37 8.94 -2.56
N PRO A 48 -7.69 8.43 -3.77
CA PRO A 48 -6.83 8.55 -4.93
C PRO A 48 -6.71 10.01 -5.45
N ARG A 49 -7.37 10.99 -4.82
CA ARG A 49 -7.40 12.40 -5.29
C ARG A 49 -6.20 13.26 -4.86
N LYS A 50 -5.27 12.72 -4.07
CA LYS A 50 -4.07 13.42 -3.57
C LYS A 50 -2.81 12.58 -3.80
N VAL A 51 -2.63 12.10 -5.04
CA VAL A 51 -1.48 11.31 -5.44
C VAL A 51 -0.42 12.19 -6.09
N VAL A 52 0.84 11.85 -5.85
CA VAL A 52 2.02 12.53 -6.41
C VAL A 52 2.93 11.49 -7.03
N TYR A 53 3.61 11.87 -8.12
CA TYR A 53 4.59 11.01 -8.77
C TYR A 53 5.83 10.87 -7.90
N ILE A 54 6.31 9.64 -7.69
CA ILE A 54 7.48 9.37 -6.85
C ILE A 54 8.56 8.54 -7.54
N GLY A 55 8.36 8.14 -8.81
CA GLY A 55 9.32 7.34 -9.55
C GLY A 55 8.64 6.30 -10.44
N GLU A 56 9.46 5.40 -10.99
CA GLU A 56 9.03 4.28 -11.83
C GLU A 56 9.77 3.03 -11.35
N THR A 57 9.06 1.90 -11.26
CA THR A 57 9.67 0.62 -10.89
C THR A 57 10.42 -0.01 -12.06
N SER A 58 11.29 -0.99 -11.78
CA SER A 58 11.95 -1.81 -12.79
C SER A 58 10.99 -2.60 -13.70
N PHE A 59 9.72 -2.73 -13.31
CA PHE A 59 8.65 -3.32 -14.12
C PHE A 59 7.99 -2.31 -15.08
N GLY A 60 8.45 -1.06 -15.09
CA GLY A 60 7.89 0.02 -15.88
C GLY A 60 6.54 0.53 -15.35
N THR A 61 6.30 0.40 -14.04
CA THR A 61 5.09 0.92 -13.40
C THR A 61 5.35 2.35 -12.92
N PRO A 62 4.68 3.38 -13.48
CA PRO A 62 4.80 4.73 -12.95
C PRO A 62 4.11 4.80 -11.58
N ILE A 63 4.81 5.32 -10.59
CA ILE A 63 4.39 5.26 -9.20
C ILE A 63 3.79 6.61 -8.79
N TYR A 64 2.47 6.62 -8.63
CA TYR A 64 1.73 7.73 -8.07
C TYR A 64 1.10 7.30 -6.75
N LEU A 65 1.64 7.79 -5.62
CA LEU A 65 1.16 7.43 -4.28
C LEU A 65 0.58 8.64 -3.55
N ASN A 66 -0.26 8.39 -2.54
CA ASN A 66 -0.82 9.44 -1.71
C ASN A 66 0.27 10.29 -1.02
N GLU A 67 0.21 11.61 -1.16
CA GLU A 67 1.22 12.56 -0.66
C GLU A 67 1.46 12.43 0.86
N SER A 68 0.44 11.97 1.62
CA SER A 68 0.54 11.81 3.07
C SER A 68 1.50 10.72 3.53
N LEU A 69 2.01 9.89 2.61
CA LEU A 69 3.00 8.86 2.88
C LEU A 69 4.44 9.36 2.85
N LEU A 70 4.72 10.46 2.14
CA LEU A 70 6.08 10.89 1.87
C LEU A 70 6.82 11.28 3.16
N GLY A 71 7.91 10.55 3.44
CA GLY A 71 8.77 10.74 4.60
C GLY A 71 8.04 10.67 5.93
N ARG A 72 7.06 9.77 6.03
CA ARG A 72 6.22 9.59 7.22
C ARG A 72 6.50 8.23 7.84
N ARG A 73 6.20 8.11 9.13
CA ARG A 73 6.11 6.80 9.79
C ARG A 73 4.77 6.18 9.42
N ILE A 74 4.81 5.09 8.69
CA ILE A 74 3.63 4.40 8.19
C ILE A 74 3.44 3.12 9.00
N ILE A 75 2.26 2.95 9.59
CA ILE A 75 1.85 1.73 10.28
C ILE A 75 0.76 1.07 9.44
N GLY A 76 1.15 0.05 8.67
CA GLY A 76 0.22 -0.77 7.89
C GLY A 76 -0.39 -1.86 8.75
N ILE A 77 -1.71 -1.83 8.92
CA ILE A 77 -2.49 -2.86 9.62
C ILE A 77 -3.36 -3.56 8.59
N GLY A 78 -3.21 -4.88 8.47
CA GLY A 78 -3.94 -5.63 7.46
C GLY A 78 -4.04 -7.11 7.79
N SER A 79 -4.49 -7.89 6.82
CA SER A 79 -4.63 -9.35 6.93
C SER A 79 -3.82 -10.06 5.85
N ILE A 80 -3.26 -11.22 6.18
CA ILE A 80 -2.62 -12.12 5.21
C ILE A 80 -3.63 -13.19 4.78
N ARG A 81 -3.83 -13.29 3.46
CA ARG A 81 -4.71 -14.25 2.78
C ARG A 81 -4.17 -14.61 1.41
N PRO A 82 -4.54 -15.77 0.85
CA PRO A 82 -4.33 -16.02 -0.57
C PRO A 82 -4.94 -14.90 -1.42
N HIS A 83 -4.19 -14.40 -2.40
CA HIS A 83 -4.61 -13.38 -3.34
C HIS A 83 -4.18 -13.78 -4.75
N ASN A 84 -5.09 -13.68 -5.71
CA ASN A 84 -4.87 -14.18 -7.07
C ASN A 84 -3.78 -13.42 -7.84
N ILE A 85 -3.67 -12.10 -7.64
CA ILE A 85 -2.69 -11.24 -8.32
C ILE A 85 -1.36 -11.13 -7.55
N PHE A 86 -1.41 -10.98 -6.23
CA PHE A 86 -0.25 -10.66 -5.38
C PHE A 86 0.38 -11.88 -4.70
N GLY A 87 -0.13 -13.07 -4.99
CA GLY A 87 0.16 -14.27 -4.20
C GLY A 87 -0.61 -14.31 -2.89
N TRP A 88 -0.33 -13.32 -2.05
CA TRP A 88 -0.91 -13.13 -0.72
C TRP A 88 -1.27 -11.65 -0.50
N SER A 89 -2.31 -11.35 0.30
CA SER A 89 -2.59 -10.00 0.79
C SER A 89 -1.62 -9.58 1.91
N GLY A 90 -1.71 -8.33 2.36
CA GLY A 90 -0.76 -7.77 3.33
C GLY A 90 0.55 -7.30 2.69
N GLY A 91 1.50 -6.93 3.54
CA GLY A 91 2.78 -6.35 3.12
C GLY A 91 2.62 -5.04 2.34
N SER A 92 3.47 -4.86 1.32
CA SER A 92 3.45 -3.69 0.42
C SER A 92 2.13 -3.46 -0.31
N LYS A 93 1.26 -4.49 -0.35
CA LYS A 93 -0.10 -4.38 -0.93
C LYS A 93 -0.96 -3.31 -0.24
N ILE A 94 -0.67 -3.03 1.04
CA ILE A 94 -1.34 -1.98 1.81
C ILE A 94 -1.08 -0.59 1.19
N VAL A 95 0.06 -0.41 0.52
CA VAL A 95 0.47 0.83 -0.15
C VAL A 95 0.13 0.80 -1.64
N LEU A 96 0.63 -0.17 -2.41
CA LEU A 96 0.27 -0.39 -3.82
C LEU A 96 -0.47 -1.73 -3.92
N PRO A 97 -1.80 -1.74 -4.13
CA PRO A 97 -2.65 -0.67 -4.70
C PRO A 97 -3.36 0.22 -3.70
N GLY A 98 -3.25 -0.03 -2.38
CA GLY A 98 -4.13 0.56 -1.37
C GLY A 98 -4.21 2.10 -1.36
N LEU A 99 -3.15 2.80 -1.73
CA LEU A 99 -3.02 4.27 -1.74
C LEU A 99 -2.37 4.80 -3.04
N ALA A 100 -2.43 4.02 -4.11
CA ALA A 100 -1.91 4.38 -5.41
C ALA A 100 -2.98 5.01 -6.33
N SER A 101 -2.56 5.71 -7.38
CA SER A 101 -3.44 6.18 -8.45
C SER A 101 -4.00 5.02 -9.27
N LEU A 102 -5.10 5.27 -9.99
CA LEU A 102 -5.66 4.24 -10.88
C LEU A 102 -4.66 3.79 -11.96
N GLU A 103 -3.86 4.70 -12.51
CA GLU A 103 -2.85 4.40 -13.52
C GLU A 103 -1.79 3.43 -12.99
N THR A 104 -1.25 3.69 -11.80
CA THR A 104 -0.29 2.81 -11.13
C THR A 104 -0.92 1.43 -10.85
N ILE A 105 -2.17 1.41 -10.40
CA ILE A 105 -2.91 0.18 -10.10
C ILE A 105 -3.13 -0.67 -11.36
N GLU A 106 -3.57 -0.05 -12.46
CA GLU A 106 -3.82 -0.74 -13.72
C GLU A 106 -2.54 -1.35 -14.27
N LYS A 107 -1.44 -0.59 -14.27
CA LYS A 107 -0.14 -1.07 -14.75
C LYS A 107 0.40 -2.23 -13.89
N ASN A 108 0.32 -2.11 -12.56
CA ASN A 108 0.71 -3.19 -11.65
C ASN A 108 -0.13 -4.48 -11.84
N HIS A 109 -1.45 -4.34 -12.03
CA HIS A 109 -2.35 -5.48 -12.23
C HIS A 109 -2.17 -6.16 -13.59
N GLN A 110 -1.69 -5.45 -14.61
CA GLN A 110 -1.35 -6.03 -15.91
C GLN A 110 -0.11 -6.93 -15.87
N LEU A 111 0.71 -6.89 -14.81
CA LEU A 111 1.90 -7.73 -14.71
C LEU A 111 1.60 -9.24 -14.53
N VAL A 112 0.34 -9.59 -14.20
CA VAL A 112 -0.09 -10.99 -14.02
C VAL A 112 -1.07 -11.37 -15.13
N GLU A 113 -0.50 -11.65 -16.31
CA GLU A 113 -1.27 -12.19 -17.46
C GLU A 113 -1.40 -13.72 -17.41
N ASP A 114 -0.43 -14.40 -16.78
CA ASP A 114 -0.42 -15.86 -16.68
C ASP A 114 -1.20 -16.37 -15.46
N LYS A 115 -2.38 -16.93 -15.72
CA LYS A 115 -3.24 -17.55 -14.71
C LYS A 115 -2.64 -18.80 -14.05
N SER A 116 -1.54 -19.34 -14.56
CA SER A 116 -0.82 -20.44 -13.90
C SER A 116 -0.07 -20.00 -12.64
N ARG A 117 0.19 -18.69 -12.50
CA ARG A 117 1.00 -18.08 -11.43
C ARG A 117 0.17 -17.49 -10.28
N ILE A 118 -1.13 -17.78 -10.26
CA ILE A 118 -2.04 -17.38 -9.19
C ILE A 118 -1.54 -17.96 -7.86
N PHE A 119 -1.53 -17.15 -6.79
CA PHE A 119 -1.03 -17.50 -5.46
C PHE A 119 0.50 -17.63 -5.33
N GLU A 120 1.27 -17.29 -6.35
CA GLU A 120 2.73 -17.27 -6.27
C GLU A 120 3.23 -16.15 -5.34
N LEU A 121 4.06 -16.51 -4.35
CA LEU A 121 4.67 -15.56 -3.41
C LEU A 121 5.43 -14.44 -4.14
N SER A 122 6.20 -14.80 -5.15
CA SER A 122 7.00 -13.92 -6.01
C SER A 122 6.25 -13.46 -7.27
N SER A 123 4.93 -13.26 -7.18
CA SER A 123 4.17 -12.71 -8.31
C SER A 123 4.77 -11.37 -8.78
N PRO A 124 4.79 -11.08 -10.10
CA PRO A 124 5.28 -9.80 -10.61
C PRO A 124 4.64 -8.58 -9.93
N SER A 125 3.32 -8.59 -9.69
CA SER A 125 2.63 -7.51 -8.98
C SER A 125 3.08 -7.35 -7.51
N ARG A 126 3.48 -8.44 -6.84
CA ARG A 126 4.07 -8.39 -5.49
C ARG A 126 5.42 -7.70 -5.52
N LEU A 127 6.32 -8.15 -6.39
CA LEU A 127 7.68 -7.60 -6.48
C LEU A 127 7.64 -6.12 -6.89
N ASP A 128 6.78 -5.76 -7.84
CA ASP A 128 6.54 -4.37 -8.25
C ASP A 128 6.02 -3.49 -7.09
N SER A 129 5.12 -4.04 -6.26
CA SER A 129 4.61 -3.37 -5.08
C SER A 129 5.66 -3.23 -3.97
N GLU A 130 6.52 -4.22 -3.78
CA GLU A 130 7.66 -4.15 -2.85
C GLU A 130 8.68 -3.11 -3.29
N GLU A 131 9.02 -3.07 -4.58
CA GLU A 131 9.92 -2.07 -5.15
C GLU A 131 9.34 -0.65 -4.98
N SER A 132 8.04 -0.47 -5.24
CA SER A 132 7.35 0.80 -5.00
C SER A 132 7.44 1.26 -3.54
N LEU A 133 7.34 0.33 -2.58
CA LEU A 133 7.51 0.64 -1.16
C LEU A 133 8.98 0.96 -0.83
N SER A 134 9.95 0.26 -1.42
CA SER A 134 11.37 0.54 -1.22
C SER A 134 11.72 1.95 -1.69
N ILE A 135 11.25 2.39 -2.86
CA ILE A 135 11.44 3.76 -3.36
C ILE A 135 10.89 4.78 -2.36
N LEU A 136 9.69 4.54 -1.82
CA LEU A 136 9.08 5.41 -0.82
C LEU A 136 9.92 5.52 0.48
N ILE A 137 10.58 4.44 0.88
CA ILE A 137 11.43 4.38 2.09
C ILE A 137 12.78 5.05 1.82
N GLU A 138 13.45 4.65 0.73
CA GLU A 138 14.83 5.01 0.42
C GLU A 138 14.96 6.44 -0.10
N GLU A 139 14.07 6.86 -1.00
CA GLU A 139 14.17 8.18 -1.66
C GLU A 139 13.43 9.28 -0.89
N PHE A 140 12.34 8.93 -0.21
CA PHE A 140 11.49 9.90 0.50
C PHE A 140 11.65 9.83 2.03
N GLY A 141 12.50 8.95 2.55
CA GLY A 141 12.77 8.84 3.98
C GLY A 141 11.59 8.36 4.82
N SER A 142 10.69 7.57 4.22
CA SER A 142 9.53 7.01 4.92
C SER A 142 9.95 5.80 5.75
N GLU A 143 9.26 5.53 6.86
CA GLU A 143 9.45 4.32 7.65
C GLU A 143 8.18 3.46 7.55
N PHE A 144 8.30 2.14 7.40
CA PHE A 144 7.15 1.25 7.30
C PHE A 144 7.15 0.16 8.37
N PHE A 145 6.11 0.15 9.20
CA PHE A 145 5.84 -0.87 10.21
C PHE A 145 4.60 -1.64 9.82
N LEU A 146 4.67 -2.97 9.88
CA LEU A 146 3.59 -3.85 9.44
C LEU A 146 3.03 -4.66 10.61
N VAL A 147 1.71 -4.64 10.75
CA VAL A 147 0.95 -5.56 11.60
C VAL A 147 -0.01 -6.33 10.69
N ASN A 148 0.27 -7.61 10.49
CA ASN A 148 -0.62 -8.48 9.72
C ASN A 148 -1.25 -9.56 10.58
N PHE A 149 -2.57 -9.64 10.50
CA PHE A 149 -3.35 -10.69 11.13
C PHE A 149 -3.48 -11.87 10.16
N SER A 150 -3.30 -13.07 10.69
CA SER A 150 -3.77 -14.29 10.06
C SER A 150 -4.96 -14.82 10.86
N GLN A 151 -5.87 -15.53 10.19
CA GLN A 151 -7.00 -16.18 10.85
C GLN A 151 -7.25 -17.53 10.19
N LYS A 152 -7.80 -18.47 10.96
CA LYS A 152 -8.35 -19.69 10.37
C LYS A 152 -9.51 -19.29 9.44
N TRP A 153 -9.36 -19.61 8.18
CA TRP A 153 -10.43 -19.52 7.20
C TRP A 153 -11.28 -20.78 7.36
N ARG A 154 -12.60 -20.58 7.52
CA ARG A 154 -13.65 -21.61 7.78
C ARG A 154 -13.18 -23.07 7.73
N GLU A 155 -13.39 -23.78 8.84
CA GLU A 155 -13.40 -25.25 8.83
C GLU A 155 -14.52 -25.69 7.89
N TRP A 156 -14.18 -26.50 6.88
CA TRP A 156 -15.13 -27.10 5.95
C TRP A 156 -15.83 -28.28 6.61
#